data_AF-W4L6F2-F1
#
_entry.id   AF-W4L6F2-F1
#
_cell.length_a   1.000
_cell.length_b   1.000
_cell.length_c   1.000
_cell.angle_alpha   90.00
_cell.angle_beta   90.00
_cell.angle_gamma   90.00
#
_symmetry.space_group_name_H-M   'P 1'
#
loop_
_entity.id
_entity.type
_entity.pdbx_description
1 polymer ?
#
loop_
_entity_poly.entity_id
_entity_poly.type
_entity_poly.pdbx_seq_one_letter_code
_entity_poly.pdbx_strand_id
1 'polypeptide(L)'
;NTGERKVHEMIQRFGLETFRDGMYALLDYAEQQARRLICNMPDGTYFFSDYMDEDSVDGHPCRLALTLTVQGDELILDYSGSDPQLAASMNIPTGGDERHVLMMIGLIYTLYTIDPTILLNSGLLRSSRCMLPEGSMVNPQFPAAVGMRSLSVMRVMSVTLGAFAQVAPEIMPAACGDGGPLINVRTTDNKTGRRLMANLDPITGGGGGTPFRDGTEGSGANFAFLKNTPVEINEAEVPVKILQYGLATDSGGAGRYRGGTGTTLSFQVF
;
A
#
# COMPACT_ATOMS: atom_id res chain seq x y z
N ASN A 1 -8.32 -23.40 13.55
CA ASN A 1 -9.52 -22.72 14.10
C ASN A 1 -9.26 -21.96 15.40
N THR A 2 -8.12 -21.26 15.56
CA THR A 2 -7.85 -20.51 16.80
C THR A 2 -8.71 -19.25 16.92
N GLY A 3 -8.93 -18.50 15.83
CA GLY A 3 -9.76 -17.30 15.84
C GLY A 3 -11.21 -17.57 16.18
N GLU A 4 -11.83 -18.53 15.49
CA GLU A 4 -13.18 -19.04 15.80
C GLU A 4 -13.32 -19.42 17.28
N ARG A 5 -12.41 -20.25 17.80
CA ARG A 5 -12.43 -20.65 19.21
C ARG A 5 -12.39 -19.45 20.17
N LYS A 6 -11.56 -18.45 19.90
CA LYS A 6 -11.45 -17.25 20.73
C LYS A 6 -12.72 -16.40 20.71
N VAL A 7 -13.38 -16.31 19.56
CA VAL A 7 -14.69 -15.65 19.44
C VAL A 7 -15.75 -16.39 20.28
N HIS A 8 -15.79 -17.72 20.21
CA HIS A 8 -16.70 -18.51 21.05
C HIS A 8 -16.42 -18.36 22.56
N GLU A 9 -15.15 -18.37 22.97
CA GLU A 9 -14.76 -18.14 24.37
C GLU A 9 -15.24 -16.75 24.86
N MET A 10 -15.11 -15.71 24.03
CA MET A 10 -15.61 -14.37 24.37
C MET A 10 -17.14 -14.33 24.49
N ILE A 11 -17.86 -14.94 23.54
CA ILE A 11 -19.33 -15.01 23.57
C ILE A 11 -19.82 -15.77 24.79
N GLN A 12 -19.17 -16.89 25.15
CA GLN A 12 -19.51 -17.66 26.35
C GLN A 12 -19.31 -16.85 27.64
N ARG A 13 -18.27 -16.00 27.69
CA ARG A 13 -17.94 -15.21 28.87
C ARG A 13 -18.81 -13.96 29.03
N PHE A 14 -19.11 -13.27 27.93
CA PHE A 14 -19.74 -11.94 27.96
C PHE A 14 -21.18 -11.91 27.41
N GLY A 15 -21.63 -12.99 26.77
CA GLY A 15 -22.91 -13.03 26.05
C GLY A 15 -22.78 -12.52 24.61
N LEU A 16 -23.69 -12.99 23.75
CA LEU A 16 -23.69 -12.64 22.33
C LEU A 16 -23.98 -11.15 22.09
N GLU A 17 -24.93 -10.58 22.82
CA GLU A 17 -25.33 -9.17 22.67
C GLU A 17 -24.16 -8.25 23.02
N THR A 18 -23.56 -8.42 24.21
CA THR A 18 -22.37 -7.67 24.63
C THR A 18 -21.22 -7.77 23.64
N PHE A 19 -20.99 -8.95 23.06
CA PHE A 19 -19.95 -9.14 22.04
C PHE A 19 -20.24 -8.31 20.78
N ARG A 20 -21.49 -8.35 20.29
CA ARG A 20 -21.91 -7.58 19.10
C ARG A 20 -21.86 -6.08 19.36
N ASP A 21 -22.34 -5.61 20.51
CA ASP A 21 -22.30 -4.20 20.88
C ASP A 21 -20.85 -3.71 21.01
N GLY A 22 -19.99 -4.53 21.62
CA GLY A 22 -18.55 -4.25 21.70
C GLY A 22 -17.89 -4.13 20.33
N MET A 23 -18.27 -4.96 19.35
CA MET A 23 -17.77 -4.84 17.98
C MET A 23 -18.16 -3.49 17.36
N TYR A 24 -19.42 -3.08 17.47
CA TYR A 24 -19.86 -1.79 16.92
C TYR A 24 -19.24 -0.61 17.65
N ALA A 25 -19.13 -0.67 18.99
CA ALA A 25 -18.46 0.36 19.78
C ALA A 25 -17.00 0.56 19.37
N LEU A 26 -16.27 -0.50 19.00
CA LEU A 26 -14.91 -0.41 18.48
C LEU A 26 -14.83 0.27 17.11
N LEU A 27 -15.83 0.06 16.24
CA LEU A 27 -15.92 0.74 14.95
C LEU A 27 -16.25 2.23 15.15
N ASP A 28 -17.20 2.53 16.03
CA ASP A 28 -17.61 3.91 16.33
C ASP A 28 -16.46 4.69 16.98
N TYR A 29 -15.70 4.04 17.86
CA TYR A 29 -14.53 4.65 18.49
C TYR A 29 -13.41 4.95 17.47
N ALA A 30 -13.15 4.05 16.52
CA ALA A 30 -12.20 4.31 15.46
C ALA A 30 -12.66 5.45 14.53
N GLU A 31 -13.95 5.53 14.21
CA GLU A 31 -14.52 6.64 13.46
C GLU A 31 -14.32 7.99 14.19
N GLN A 32 -14.60 8.05 15.49
CA GLN A 32 -14.39 9.25 16.30
C GLN A 32 -12.92 9.67 16.32
N GLN A 33 -11.99 8.71 16.40
CA GLN A 33 -10.56 8.99 16.30
C GLN A 33 -10.20 9.58 14.94
N ALA A 34 -10.68 9.00 13.84
CA ALA A 34 -10.44 9.52 12.48
C ALA A 34 -10.99 10.94 12.30
N ARG A 35 -12.26 11.17 12.67
CA ARG A 35 -12.91 12.50 12.59
C ARG A 35 -12.14 13.56 13.38
N ARG A 36 -11.70 13.23 14.61
CA ARG A 36 -10.86 14.13 15.42
C ARG A 36 -9.56 14.52 14.71
N LEU A 37 -8.90 13.59 14.03
CA LEU A 37 -7.69 13.89 13.27
C LEU A 37 -7.99 14.79 12.07
N ILE A 38 -9.07 14.49 11.34
CA ILE A 38 -9.50 15.26 10.17
C ILE A 38 -9.88 16.69 10.55
N CYS A 39 -10.57 16.92 11.67
CA CYS A 39 -10.90 18.26 12.17
C CYS A 39 -9.69 19.19 12.39
N ASN A 40 -8.50 18.61 12.61
CA ASN A 40 -7.28 19.40 12.81
C ASN A 40 -6.54 19.67 11.49
N MET A 41 -7.03 19.12 10.38
CA MET A 41 -6.49 19.37 9.06
C MET A 41 -7.06 20.69 8.49
N PRO A 42 -6.27 21.47 7.74
CA PRO A 42 -6.79 22.64 7.06
C PRO A 42 -7.79 22.24 5.97
N ASP A 43 -9.02 22.75 6.06
CA ASP A 43 -10.03 22.66 5.01
C ASP A 43 -9.47 23.18 3.68
N GLY A 44 -9.76 22.47 2.59
CA GLY A 44 -9.26 22.82 1.28
C GLY A 44 -9.23 21.66 0.30
N THR A 45 -8.70 21.93 -0.89
CA THR A 45 -8.55 20.95 -1.96
C THR A 45 -7.07 20.84 -2.33
N TYR A 46 -6.55 19.63 -2.31
CA TYR A 46 -5.15 19.30 -2.50
C TYR A 46 -5.01 18.31 -3.64
N PHE A 47 -4.23 18.67 -4.66
CA PHE A 47 -4.06 17.84 -5.85
C PHE A 47 -2.68 17.18 -5.86
N PHE A 48 -2.65 15.89 -6.15
CA PHE A 48 -1.41 15.17 -6.43
C PHE A 48 -1.63 14.11 -7.50
N SER A 49 -0.67 13.92 -8.39
CA SER A 49 -0.69 12.83 -9.36
C SER A 49 0.69 12.25 -9.55
N ASP A 50 0.72 10.97 -9.85
CA ASP A 50 1.94 10.23 -10.12
C ASP A 50 1.67 9.17 -11.19
N TYR A 51 2.73 8.54 -11.68
CA TYR A 51 2.67 7.65 -12.83
C TYR A 51 3.19 6.26 -12.47
N MET A 52 2.61 5.25 -13.12
CA MET A 52 3.19 3.93 -13.26
C MET A 52 3.76 3.77 -14.66
N ASP A 53 4.46 2.66 -14.88
CA ASP A 53 4.98 2.30 -16.20
C ASP A 53 3.87 2.11 -17.24
N GLU A 54 4.30 1.79 -18.46
CA GLU A 54 3.47 1.77 -19.65
C GLU A 54 2.33 0.73 -19.58
N ASP A 55 1.15 1.10 -20.06
CA ASP A 55 -0.04 0.22 -20.17
C ASP A 55 0.16 -0.94 -21.18
N SER A 56 1.07 -0.76 -22.13
CA SER A 56 1.40 -1.73 -23.16
C SER A 56 2.87 -1.62 -23.51
N VAL A 57 3.40 -2.59 -24.26
CA VAL A 57 4.72 -2.44 -24.89
C VAL A 57 4.69 -1.20 -25.77
N ASP A 58 5.64 -0.29 -25.57
CA ASP A 58 5.72 1.02 -26.23
C ASP A 58 4.49 1.92 -25.98
N GLY A 59 3.86 1.73 -24.82
CA GLY A 59 2.65 2.44 -24.41
C GLY A 59 2.94 3.80 -23.76
N HIS A 60 1.91 4.39 -23.15
CA HIS A 60 2.06 5.59 -22.33
C HIS A 60 2.10 5.24 -20.85
N PRO A 61 2.85 5.99 -20.02
CA PRO A 61 2.81 5.86 -18.57
C PRO A 61 1.37 6.01 -18.06
N CYS A 62 0.96 5.15 -17.13
CA CYS A 62 -0.39 5.17 -16.57
C CYS A 62 -0.48 6.21 -15.45
N ARG A 63 -1.34 7.21 -15.61
CA ARG A 63 -1.56 8.27 -14.62
C ARG A 63 -2.54 7.84 -13.54
N LEU A 64 -2.12 8.01 -12.29
CA LEU A 64 -3.00 7.96 -11.13
C LEU A 64 -3.04 9.34 -10.47
N ALA A 65 -4.23 9.90 -10.28
CA ALA A 65 -4.40 11.24 -9.72
C ALA A 65 -5.43 11.27 -8.60
N LEU A 66 -5.13 12.03 -7.57
CA LEU A 66 -5.98 12.26 -6.41
C LEU A 66 -6.21 13.77 -6.24
N THR A 67 -7.48 14.14 -6.21
CA THR A 67 -7.94 15.42 -5.68
C THR A 67 -8.55 15.17 -4.30
N LEU A 68 -7.78 15.46 -3.25
CA LEU A 68 -8.21 15.32 -1.86
C LEU A 68 -8.95 16.58 -1.44
N THR A 69 -10.18 16.45 -0.95
CA THR A 69 -10.92 17.54 -0.31
C THR A 69 -11.05 17.25 1.18
N VAL A 70 -10.61 18.20 2.00
CA VAL A 70 -10.81 18.23 3.45
C VAL A 70 -11.93 19.21 3.75
N GLN A 71 -12.99 18.76 4.42
CA GLN A 71 -14.12 19.60 4.79
C GLN A 71 -14.63 19.23 6.18
N GLY A 72 -14.29 20.06 7.18
CA GLY A 72 -14.65 19.83 8.57
C GLY A 72 -14.04 18.54 9.10
N ASP A 73 -14.85 17.51 9.27
CA ASP A 73 -14.43 16.20 9.78
C ASP A 73 -14.53 15.08 8.72
N GLU A 74 -14.72 15.45 7.45
CA GLU A 74 -14.87 14.52 6.33
C GLU A 74 -13.78 14.70 5.26
N LEU A 75 -13.48 13.60 4.57
CA LEU A 75 -12.55 13.56 3.45
C LEU A 75 -13.22 13.01 2.19
N ILE A 76 -13.00 13.67 1.06
CA ILE A 76 -13.37 13.17 -0.26
C ILE A 76 -12.10 12.92 -1.06
N LEU A 77 -11.89 11.67 -1.46
CA LEU A 77 -10.75 11.24 -2.27
C LEU A 77 -11.20 11.06 -3.71
N ASP A 78 -11.07 12.10 -4.53
CA ASP A 78 -11.53 12.06 -5.92
C ASP A 78 -10.44 11.55 -6.86
N TYR A 79 -10.67 10.37 -7.45
CA TYR A 79 -9.76 9.73 -8.40
C TYR A 79 -10.14 10.00 -9.86
N SER A 80 -11.05 10.95 -10.14
CA SER A 80 -11.55 11.24 -11.49
C SER A 80 -10.49 11.80 -12.46
N GLY A 81 -9.34 12.23 -11.94
CA GLY A 81 -8.20 12.63 -12.77
C GLY A 81 -7.29 11.47 -13.19
N SER A 82 -7.60 10.23 -12.79
CA SER A 82 -6.84 9.03 -13.16
C SER A 82 -7.21 8.54 -14.55
N ASP A 83 -6.32 7.73 -15.14
CA ASP A 83 -6.52 7.22 -16.49
C ASP A 83 -7.74 6.29 -16.61
N PRO A 84 -8.28 6.16 -17.84
CA PRO A 84 -9.29 5.16 -18.13
C PRO A 84 -8.77 3.74 -17.84
N GLN A 85 -9.67 2.77 -17.91
CA GLN A 85 -9.33 1.36 -17.81
C GLN A 85 -8.14 1.00 -18.71
N LEU A 86 -7.19 0.32 -18.10
CA LEU A 86 -5.91 -0.11 -18.68
C LEU A 86 -6.06 -1.43 -19.43
N ALA A 87 -5.28 -1.61 -20.50
CA ALA A 87 -5.11 -2.90 -21.17
C ALA A 87 -4.27 -3.87 -20.31
N ALA A 88 -3.26 -3.35 -19.61
CA ALA A 88 -2.46 -4.07 -18.64
C ALA A 88 -3.31 -4.57 -17.47
N SER A 89 -2.78 -5.54 -16.75
CA SER A 89 -3.47 -6.12 -15.58
C SER A 89 -3.38 -5.28 -14.30
N MET A 90 -3.12 -3.97 -14.44
CA MET A 90 -2.93 -2.99 -13.38
C MET A 90 -4.24 -2.33 -12.93
N ASN A 91 -5.40 -2.76 -13.42
CA ASN A 91 -6.67 -2.20 -12.97
C ASN A 91 -7.03 -2.63 -11.53
N ILE A 92 -7.66 -1.75 -10.75
CA ILE A 92 -8.12 -1.99 -9.38
C ILE A 92 -9.64 -2.19 -9.40
N PRO A 93 -10.15 -3.44 -9.29
CA PRO A 93 -11.57 -3.75 -9.38
C PRO A 93 -12.30 -3.38 -8.08
N THR A 94 -12.61 -2.10 -7.90
CA THR A 94 -13.31 -1.60 -6.70
C THR A 94 -14.81 -1.86 -6.72
N GLY A 95 -15.40 -2.10 -7.91
CA GLY A 95 -16.85 -2.27 -8.06
C GLY A 95 -17.65 -1.02 -7.67
N GLY A 96 -17.02 0.16 -7.71
CA GLY A 96 -17.63 1.42 -7.31
C GLY A 96 -17.83 1.59 -5.80
N ASP A 97 -17.29 0.69 -4.96
CA ASP A 97 -17.34 0.84 -3.50
C ASP A 97 -16.49 2.05 -3.07
N GLU A 98 -17.15 3.14 -2.67
CA GLU A 98 -16.53 4.38 -2.23
C GLU A 98 -15.61 4.20 -1.02
N ARG A 99 -15.69 3.09 -0.27
CA ARG A 99 -14.80 2.78 0.87
C ARG A 99 -14.00 1.50 0.64
N HIS A 100 -13.81 1.12 -0.62
CA HIS A 100 -13.04 -0.06 -0.96
C HIS A 100 -11.64 -0.01 -0.32
N VAL A 101 -11.29 -1.06 0.42
CA VAL A 101 -10.07 -1.08 1.26
C VAL A 101 -8.79 -0.82 0.46
N LEU A 102 -8.73 -1.27 -0.80
CA LEU A 102 -7.57 -1.04 -1.67
C LEU A 102 -7.36 0.43 -2.02
N MET A 103 -8.42 1.25 -2.02
CA MET A 103 -8.32 2.69 -2.26
C MET A 103 -8.05 3.48 -0.96
N MET A 104 -8.47 2.92 0.18
CA MET A 104 -8.37 3.58 1.48
C MET A 104 -7.09 3.28 2.25
N ILE A 105 -6.25 2.37 1.77
CA ILE A 105 -5.04 1.95 2.48
C ILE A 105 -4.05 3.11 2.72
N GLY A 106 -3.92 4.04 1.76
CA GLY A 106 -3.10 5.25 1.93
C GLY A 106 -3.63 6.18 3.02
N LEU A 107 -4.96 6.28 3.16
CA LEU A 107 -5.60 7.05 4.23
C LEU A 107 -5.30 6.43 5.59
N ILE A 108 -5.43 5.10 5.72
CA ILE A 108 -5.15 4.39 6.98
C ILE A 108 -3.72 4.67 7.44
N TYR A 109 -2.73 4.53 6.55
CA TYR A 109 -1.33 4.83 6.89
C TYR A 109 -1.09 6.29 7.21
N THR A 110 -1.78 7.21 6.54
CA THR A 110 -1.68 8.65 6.84
C THR A 110 -2.20 8.95 8.24
N LEU A 111 -3.40 8.50 8.59
CA LEU A 111 -3.98 8.71 9.92
C LEU A 111 -3.09 8.08 11.01
N TYR A 112 -2.56 6.89 10.76
CA TYR A 112 -1.65 6.22 11.69
C TYR A 112 -0.30 6.95 11.84
N THR A 113 0.18 7.59 10.77
CA THR A 113 1.40 8.42 10.81
C THR A 113 1.19 9.68 11.66
N ILE A 114 -0.01 10.27 11.58
CA ILE A 114 -0.37 11.45 12.38
C ILE A 114 -0.57 11.07 13.85
N ASP A 115 -1.25 9.95 14.13
CA ASP A 115 -1.48 9.47 15.49
C ASP A 115 -1.40 7.92 15.55
N PRO A 116 -0.29 7.35 16.04
CA PRO A 116 -0.11 5.90 16.09
C PRO A 116 -0.96 5.21 17.17
N THR A 117 -1.76 5.96 17.95
CA THR A 117 -2.65 5.41 18.99
C THR A 117 -4.05 5.06 18.47
N ILE A 118 -4.35 5.34 17.20
CA ILE A 118 -5.65 5.01 16.61
C ILE A 118 -5.86 3.50 16.47
N LEU A 119 -7.12 3.06 16.55
CA LEU A 119 -7.50 1.67 16.31
C LEU A 119 -7.64 1.39 14.81
N LEU A 120 -6.94 0.37 14.32
CA LEU A 120 -6.99 -0.06 12.93
C LEU A 120 -8.18 -1.01 12.70
N ASN A 121 -9.30 -0.45 12.25
CA ASN A 121 -10.47 -1.20 11.78
C ASN A 121 -11.27 -0.38 10.75
N SER A 122 -12.33 -0.95 10.16
CA SER A 122 -13.12 -0.29 9.11
C SER A 122 -13.90 0.94 9.56
N GLY A 123 -14.01 1.21 10.87
CA GLY A 123 -14.56 2.44 11.42
C GLY A 123 -13.76 3.68 11.00
N LEU A 124 -12.43 3.56 10.83
CA LEU A 124 -11.57 4.63 10.33
C LEU A 124 -12.00 5.17 8.96
N LEU A 125 -12.68 4.36 8.16
CA LEU A 125 -13.05 4.69 6.79
C LEU A 125 -14.38 5.43 6.69
N ARG A 126 -15.15 5.51 7.78
CA ARG A 126 -16.53 6.04 7.74
C ARG A 126 -16.60 7.55 7.54
N SER A 127 -15.56 8.28 7.93
CA SER A 127 -15.42 9.72 7.69
C SER A 127 -14.82 10.05 6.32
N SER A 128 -14.74 9.08 5.42
CA SER A 128 -14.12 9.27 4.12
C SER A 128 -14.84 8.50 3.02
N ARG A 129 -14.72 8.99 1.79
CA ARG A 129 -15.25 8.32 0.60
C ARG A 129 -14.40 8.62 -0.63
N CYS A 130 -14.30 7.66 -1.52
CA CYS A 130 -13.62 7.79 -2.81
C CYS A 130 -14.64 8.06 -3.92
N MET A 131 -14.28 8.94 -4.86
CA MET A 131 -14.97 9.03 -6.15
C MET A 131 -14.21 8.18 -7.16
N LEU A 132 -14.88 7.15 -7.69
CA LEU A 132 -14.27 6.09 -8.50
C LEU A 132 -15.04 5.97 -9.82
N PRO A 133 -14.69 6.76 -10.86
CA PRO A 133 -15.45 6.77 -12.11
C PRO A 133 -15.49 5.40 -12.76
N GLU A 134 -16.68 4.98 -13.17
CA GLU A 134 -16.88 3.72 -13.89
C GLU A 134 -16.06 3.70 -15.19
N GLY A 135 -15.38 2.59 -15.46
CA GLY A 135 -14.51 2.44 -16.63
C GLY A 135 -13.15 3.12 -16.50
N SER A 136 -12.78 3.58 -15.30
CA SER A 136 -11.41 4.03 -14.99
C SER A 136 -10.52 2.88 -14.53
N MET A 137 -9.21 3.11 -14.47
CA MET A 137 -8.27 2.14 -13.92
C MET A 137 -8.55 1.77 -12.45
N VAL A 138 -9.25 2.62 -11.70
CA VAL A 138 -9.63 2.39 -10.29
C VAL A 138 -11.05 1.84 -10.12
N ASN A 139 -11.83 1.72 -11.20
CA ASN A 139 -13.14 1.08 -11.22
C ASN A 139 -13.43 0.51 -12.63
N PRO A 140 -12.67 -0.51 -13.05
CA PRO A 140 -12.74 -1.08 -14.37
C PRO A 140 -14.00 -1.91 -14.56
N GLN A 141 -14.38 -2.12 -15.82
CA GLN A 141 -15.44 -3.03 -16.22
C GLN A 141 -14.89 -4.33 -16.81
N PHE A 142 -15.63 -5.43 -16.63
CA PHE A 142 -15.31 -6.68 -17.31
C PHE A 142 -15.24 -6.44 -18.84
N PRO A 143 -14.22 -6.93 -19.58
CA PRO A 143 -13.25 -7.98 -19.21
C PRO A 143 -11.83 -7.45 -18.83
N ALA A 144 -11.70 -6.28 -18.20
CA ALA A 144 -10.40 -5.74 -17.81
C ALA A 144 -9.54 -6.71 -16.99
N ALA A 145 -8.23 -6.69 -17.24
CA ALA A 145 -7.29 -7.50 -16.47
C ALA A 145 -6.94 -6.81 -15.12
N VAL A 146 -6.89 -7.60 -14.04
CA VAL A 146 -6.73 -7.11 -12.64
C VAL A 146 -5.68 -7.88 -11.83
N GLY A 147 -4.87 -8.71 -12.51
CA GLY A 147 -3.91 -9.63 -11.92
C GLY A 147 -2.74 -8.96 -11.21
N MET A 148 -2.31 -7.78 -11.67
CA MET A 148 -1.20 -6.98 -11.13
C MET A 148 -1.67 -5.75 -10.35
N ARG A 149 -2.94 -5.70 -9.92
CA ARG A 149 -3.52 -4.56 -9.18
C ARG A 149 -2.74 -4.16 -7.92
N SER A 150 -1.98 -5.10 -7.33
CA SER A 150 -1.15 -4.81 -6.16
C SER A 150 -0.16 -3.68 -6.45
N LEU A 151 0.43 -3.64 -7.64
CA LEU A 151 1.36 -2.58 -8.08
C LEU A 151 0.67 -1.21 -8.08
N SER A 152 -0.54 -1.15 -8.62
CA SER A 152 -1.35 0.06 -8.66
C SER A 152 -1.80 0.53 -7.28
N VAL A 153 -2.11 -0.39 -6.38
CA VAL A 153 -2.42 -0.06 -4.99
C VAL A 153 -1.21 0.54 -4.26
N MET A 154 0.03 0.15 -4.61
CA MET A 154 1.22 0.84 -4.09
C MET A 154 1.21 2.30 -4.52
N ARG A 155 0.96 2.55 -5.82
CA ARG A 155 0.88 3.92 -6.34
C ARG A 155 -0.28 4.72 -5.72
N VAL A 156 -1.41 4.07 -5.40
CA VAL A 156 -2.51 4.68 -4.63
C VAL A 156 -2.00 5.19 -3.28
N MET A 157 -1.17 4.43 -2.57
CA MET A 157 -0.56 4.90 -1.31
C MET A 157 0.33 6.11 -1.55
N SER A 158 1.19 6.08 -2.57
CA SER A 158 2.10 7.19 -2.91
C SER A 158 1.34 8.49 -3.21
N VAL A 159 0.29 8.42 -4.04
CA VAL A 159 -0.49 9.63 -4.38
C VAL A 159 -1.30 10.13 -3.19
N THR A 160 -1.78 9.24 -2.33
CA THR A 160 -2.47 9.62 -1.08
C THR A 160 -1.50 10.34 -0.15
N LEU A 161 -0.32 9.77 0.11
CA LEU A 161 0.72 10.41 0.92
C LEU A 161 1.16 11.75 0.32
N GLY A 162 1.30 11.84 -1.01
CA GLY A 162 1.66 13.08 -1.72
C GLY A 162 0.61 14.19 -1.58
N ALA A 163 -0.69 13.85 -1.57
CA ALA A 163 -1.75 14.81 -1.28
C ALA A 163 -1.72 15.26 0.19
N PHE A 164 -1.58 14.32 1.14
CA PHE A 164 -1.52 14.64 2.56
C PHE A 164 -0.23 15.35 2.99
N ALA A 165 0.86 15.20 2.26
CA ALA A 165 2.08 15.99 2.46
C ALA A 165 1.85 17.49 2.25
N GLN A 166 0.84 17.88 1.48
CA GLN A 166 0.42 19.29 1.34
C GLN A 166 -0.47 19.74 2.51
N VAL A 167 -1.21 18.81 3.12
CA VAL A 167 -2.12 19.07 4.26
C VAL A 167 -1.35 19.21 5.58
N ALA A 168 -0.38 18.32 5.82
CA ALA A 168 0.38 18.24 7.06
C ALA A 168 1.90 18.11 6.79
N PRO A 169 2.53 19.12 6.15
CA PRO A 169 3.93 19.06 5.71
C PRO A 169 4.95 18.89 6.84
N GLU A 170 4.59 19.23 8.08
CA GLU A 170 5.46 19.11 9.26
C GLU A 170 5.51 17.68 9.84
N ILE A 171 4.58 16.81 9.41
CA ILE A 171 4.44 15.44 9.93
C ILE A 171 4.70 14.42 8.82
N MET A 172 4.13 14.66 7.64
CA MET A 172 4.08 13.68 6.58
C MET A 172 5.44 13.49 5.91
N PRO A 173 5.90 12.24 5.69
CA PRO A 173 7.08 11.99 4.89
C PRO A 173 6.80 12.20 3.40
N ALA A 174 7.87 12.35 2.62
CA ALA A 174 7.78 12.16 1.17
C ALA A 174 7.33 10.72 0.84
N ALA A 175 6.84 10.50 -0.38
CA ALA A 175 6.57 9.15 -0.86
C ALA A 175 7.84 8.29 -0.79
N CYS A 176 7.69 7.01 -0.43
CA CYS A 176 8.80 6.08 -0.34
C CYS A 176 9.18 5.51 -1.72
N GLY A 177 10.29 4.75 -1.75
CA GLY A 177 10.62 3.96 -2.92
C GLY A 177 9.59 2.85 -3.12
N ASP A 178 8.58 3.11 -3.94
CA ASP A 178 7.55 2.15 -4.33
C ASP A 178 7.94 1.38 -5.60
N GLY A 179 7.28 0.25 -5.85
CA GLY A 179 7.49 -0.57 -7.05
C GLY A 179 8.32 -1.83 -6.85
N GLY A 180 8.68 -2.19 -5.61
CA GLY A 180 9.40 -3.40 -5.27
C GLY A 180 8.79 -4.69 -5.84
N PRO A 181 9.36 -5.29 -6.90
CA PRO A 181 8.79 -6.50 -7.48
C PRO A 181 9.06 -7.70 -6.57
N LEU A 182 8.08 -8.60 -6.50
CA LEU A 182 8.32 -9.96 -6.06
C LEU A 182 9.09 -10.69 -7.18
N ILE A 183 10.34 -11.06 -6.90
CA ILE A 183 11.17 -11.75 -7.89
C ILE A 183 10.78 -13.22 -7.94
N ASN A 184 10.06 -13.58 -9.00
CA ASN A 184 9.65 -14.95 -9.27
C ASN A 184 10.57 -15.60 -10.29
N VAL A 185 11.12 -16.76 -9.94
CA VAL A 185 12.02 -17.56 -10.78
C VAL A 185 11.34 -18.86 -11.13
N ARG A 186 11.26 -19.14 -12.43
CA ARG A 186 10.87 -20.45 -12.95
C ARG A 186 12.13 -21.27 -13.22
N THR A 187 12.31 -22.36 -12.47
CA THR A 187 13.45 -23.28 -12.58
C THR A 187 12.98 -24.74 -12.43
N THR A 188 13.90 -25.69 -12.35
CA THR A 188 13.65 -27.12 -12.16
C THR A 188 14.30 -27.59 -10.88
N ASP A 189 13.51 -28.16 -9.96
CA ASP A 189 14.02 -28.70 -8.70
C ASP A 189 15.04 -29.82 -8.96
N ASN A 190 16.26 -29.65 -8.47
CA ASN A 190 17.38 -30.60 -8.63
C ASN A 190 17.11 -31.98 -8.00
N LYS A 191 16.25 -32.06 -6.97
CA LYS A 191 15.93 -33.32 -6.27
C LYS A 191 14.81 -34.09 -6.96
N THR A 192 13.77 -33.38 -7.42
CA THR A 192 12.56 -34.03 -7.96
C THR A 192 12.47 -33.99 -9.48
N GLY A 193 13.29 -33.17 -10.16
CA GLY A 193 13.22 -32.94 -11.60
C GLY A 193 11.96 -32.20 -12.05
N ARG A 194 11.15 -31.69 -11.12
CA ARG A 194 9.87 -31.02 -11.41
C ARG A 194 10.08 -29.52 -11.62
N ARG A 195 9.23 -28.93 -12.46
CA ARG A 195 9.18 -27.48 -12.61
C ARG A 195 8.79 -26.83 -11.28
N LEU A 196 9.55 -25.82 -10.90
CA LEU A 196 9.36 -25.02 -9.70
C LEU A 196 9.14 -23.56 -10.14
N MET A 197 8.14 -22.91 -9.54
CA MET A 197 8.02 -21.46 -9.53
C MET A 197 8.28 -21.03 -8.08
N ALA A 198 9.37 -20.31 -7.85
CA ALA A 198 9.76 -19.85 -6.54
C ALA A 198 9.84 -18.33 -6.50
N ASN A 199 9.48 -17.75 -5.35
CA ASN A 199 9.70 -16.35 -5.05
C ASN A 199 10.97 -16.25 -4.21
N LEU A 200 11.96 -15.47 -4.66
CA LEU A 200 13.23 -15.35 -3.95
C LEU A 200 13.15 -14.34 -2.80
N ASP A 201 12.77 -13.12 -3.11
CA ASP A 201 12.68 -12.05 -2.12
C ASP A 201 11.83 -10.90 -2.68
N PRO A 202 11.09 -10.16 -1.84
CA PRO A 202 10.69 -8.80 -2.17
C PRO A 202 11.94 -7.93 -2.30
N ILE A 203 12.15 -7.33 -3.48
CA ILE A 203 13.06 -6.19 -3.59
C ILE A 203 12.31 -4.98 -3.12
N THR A 204 12.88 -4.21 -2.21
CA THR A 204 12.15 -3.12 -1.59
C THR A 204 12.93 -1.81 -1.63
N GLY A 205 12.19 -0.71 -1.64
CA GLY A 205 12.75 0.63 -1.48
C GLY A 205 13.01 0.98 -0.02
N GLY A 206 13.66 2.13 0.17
CA GLY A 206 13.74 2.77 1.47
C GLY A 206 12.53 3.68 1.76
N GLY A 207 12.44 4.15 3.00
CA GLY A 207 11.45 5.12 3.44
C GLY A 207 11.61 6.47 2.76
N GLY A 208 10.52 7.23 2.62
CA GLY A 208 10.61 8.62 2.19
C GLY A 208 11.32 9.48 3.24
N GLY A 209 12.01 10.52 2.79
CA GLY A 209 12.59 11.53 3.70
C GLY A 209 11.46 12.19 4.50
N THR A 210 11.65 12.34 5.81
CA THR A 210 10.67 13.01 6.69
C THR A 210 11.00 14.50 6.82
N PRO A 211 10.10 15.30 7.40
CA PRO A 211 10.37 16.72 7.67
C PRO A 211 11.53 16.97 8.64
N PHE A 212 12.04 15.93 9.31
CA PHE A 212 13.03 16.04 10.39
C PHE A 212 14.20 15.04 10.29
N ARG A 213 14.18 14.06 9.38
CA ARG A 213 15.30 13.11 9.17
C ARG A 213 15.23 12.39 7.83
N ASP A 214 16.36 11.83 7.43
CA ASP A 214 16.45 10.92 6.30
C ASP A 214 15.53 9.69 6.45
N GLY A 215 15.08 9.18 5.31
CA GLY A 215 14.30 7.96 5.21
C GLY A 215 15.09 6.71 5.61
N THR A 216 14.37 5.69 6.06
CA THR A 216 14.98 4.43 6.51
C THR A 216 15.47 3.59 5.33
N GLU A 217 16.75 3.24 5.33
CA GLU A 217 17.40 2.41 4.31
C GLU A 217 16.76 1.02 4.19
N GLY A 218 16.54 0.52 2.97
CA GLY A 218 16.17 -0.87 2.66
C GLY A 218 15.02 -1.45 3.49
N SER A 219 14.15 -0.59 4.00
CA SER A 219 13.22 -0.93 5.09
C SER A 219 11.89 -1.51 4.60
N GLY A 220 11.65 -1.51 3.29
CA GLY A 220 10.31 -1.79 2.77
C GLY A 220 9.39 -0.58 2.82
N ALA A 221 9.58 0.34 3.78
CA ALA A 221 8.67 1.46 4.02
C ALA A 221 7.21 0.99 4.12
N ASN A 222 6.37 1.31 3.14
CA ASN A 222 4.99 0.81 3.05
C ASN A 222 4.89 -0.72 2.94
N PHE A 223 5.99 -1.41 2.63
CA PHE A 223 6.15 -2.87 2.54
C PHE A 223 6.90 -3.47 3.73
N ALA A 224 7.14 -2.73 4.81
CA ALA A 224 7.89 -3.23 5.97
C ALA A 224 7.24 -4.47 6.66
N PHE A 225 5.99 -4.79 6.33
CA PHE A 225 5.33 -6.03 6.77
C PHE A 225 5.86 -7.29 6.05
N LEU A 226 6.49 -7.15 4.89
CA LEU A 226 7.19 -8.22 4.18
C LEU A 226 8.61 -8.33 4.73
N LYS A 227 8.91 -9.45 5.37
CA LYS A 227 10.27 -9.76 5.82
C LYS A 227 11.06 -10.34 4.65
N ASN A 228 12.35 -10.02 4.60
CA ASN A 228 13.25 -10.67 3.65
C ASN A 228 13.45 -12.14 4.00
N THR A 229 13.76 -12.95 3.00
CA THR A 229 14.11 -14.35 3.15
C THR A 229 15.64 -14.47 3.34
N PRO A 230 16.13 -15.19 4.37
CA PRO A 230 17.57 -15.45 4.48
C PRO A 230 18.11 -16.10 3.20
N VAL A 231 19.25 -15.62 2.71
CA VAL A 231 19.81 -16.06 1.42
C VAL A 231 20.13 -17.56 1.43
N GLU A 232 20.48 -18.12 2.58
CA GLU A 232 20.74 -19.55 2.75
C GLU A 232 19.49 -20.40 2.53
N ILE A 233 18.30 -19.89 2.89
CA ILE A 233 17.03 -20.58 2.64
C ILE A 233 16.71 -20.54 1.15
N ASN A 234 16.91 -19.39 0.51
CA ASN A 234 16.73 -19.25 -0.94
C ASN A 234 17.62 -20.23 -1.72
N GLU A 235 18.90 -20.34 -1.38
CA GLU A 235 19.82 -21.29 -2.03
C GLU A 235 19.53 -22.76 -1.69
N ALA A 236 18.96 -23.04 -0.51
CA ALA A 236 18.62 -24.40 -0.10
C ALA A 236 17.35 -24.94 -0.78
N GLU A 237 16.37 -24.07 -1.04
CA GLU A 237 15.06 -24.43 -1.57
C GLU A 237 14.92 -24.20 -3.08
N VAL A 238 15.67 -23.24 -3.62
CA VAL A 238 15.60 -22.87 -5.02
C VAL A 238 16.96 -23.11 -5.68
N PRO A 239 17.01 -23.71 -6.89
CA PRO A 239 18.21 -23.84 -7.73
C PRO A 239 18.81 -22.50 -8.20
N VAL A 240 19.20 -21.65 -7.25
CA VAL A 240 19.83 -20.36 -7.48
C VAL A 240 21.06 -20.24 -6.60
N LYS A 241 21.96 -19.35 -7.00
CA LYS A 241 23.06 -18.86 -6.17
C LYS A 241 22.95 -17.36 -6.04
N ILE A 242 22.88 -16.85 -4.82
CA ILE A 242 22.86 -15.42 -4.56
C ILE A 242 24.28 -14.88 -4.70
N LEU A 243 24.46 -13.86 -5.53
CA LEU A 243 25.73 -13.22 -5.82
C LEU A 243 25.90 -11.92 -5.03
N GLN A 244 24.81 -11.19 -4.82
CA GLN A 244 24.79 -9.96 -4.05
C GLN A 244 23.43 -9.78 -3.39
N TYR A 245 23.43 -9.37 -2.12
CA TYR A 245 22.25 -8.84 -1.44
C TYR A 245 22.70 -7.68 -0.53
N GLY A 246 22.07 -6.51 -0.65
CA GLY A 246 22.46 -5.35 0.14
C GLY A 246 21.73 -4.08 -0.28
N LEU A 247 22.20 -2.92 0.22
CA LEU A 247 21.66 -1.62 -0.18
C LEU A 247 22.16 -1.22 -1.57
N ALA A 248 21.28 -0.66 -2.38
CA ALA A 248 21.59 -0.09 -3.68
C ALA A 248 22.14 1.33 -3.51
N THR A 249 23.45 1.51 -3.69
CA THR A 249 24.14 2.80 -3.58
C THR A 249 23.50 3.86 -4.49
N ASP A 250 23.37 5.08 -3.97
CA ASP A 250 22.84 6.26 -4.67
C ASP A 250 21.42 6.12 -5.25
N SER A 251 20.63 5.16 -4.75
CA SER A 251 19.23 4.95 -5.16
C SER A 251 18.19 5.78 -4.39
N GLY A 252 18.60 6.44 -3.29
CA GLY A 252 17.71 7.26 -2.48
C GLY A 252 17.37 8.59 -3.18
N GLY A 253 16.10 9.00 -3.13
CA GLY A 253 15.67 10.30 -3.68
C GLY A 253 16.36 11.47 -2.98
N ALA A 254 16.98 12.37 -3.74
CA ALA A 254 17.69 13.53 -3.21
C ALA A 254 16.73 14.56 -2.58
N GLY A 255 17.15 15.17 -1.48
CA GLY A 255 16.37 16.19 -0.76
C GLY A 255 17.14 16.72 0.45
N ARG A 256 16.59 17.70 1.16
CA ARG A 256 17.15 18.17 2.45
C ARG A 256 17.31 17.02 3.44
N TYR A 257 16.26 16.21 3.52
CA TYR A 257 16.29 14.87 4.08
C TYR A 257 16.02 13.91 2.94
N ARG A 258 17.00 13.06 2.65
CA ARG A 258 16.92 12.16 1.49
C ARG A 258 16.01 10.98 1.77
N GLY A 259 15.50 10.38 0.70
CA GLY A 259 14.90 9.04 0.78
C GLY A 259 15.94 7.99 1.17
N GLY A 260 15.48 6.93 1.83
CA GLY A 260 16.28 5.73 2.06
C GLY A 260 16.57 5.03 0.74
N THR A 261 17.73 4.41 0.64
CA THR A 261 18.15 3.55 -0.48
C THR A 261 17.29 2.29 -0.56
N GLY A 262 17.10 1.79 -1.76
CA GLY A 262 16.49 0.48 -1.99
C GLY A 262 17.47 -0.67 -1.77
N THR A 263 17.00 -1.89 -1.97
CA THR A 263 17.86 -3.09 -1.95
C THR A 263 18.25 -3.53 -3.35
N THR A 264 19.41 -4.18 -3.46
CA THR A 264 19.88 -4.86 -4.67
C THR A 264 19.99 -6.35 -4.39
N LEU A 265 19.55 -7.17 -5.35
CA LEU A 265 19.68 -8.62 -5.35
C LEU A 265 20.18 -9.05 -6.72
N SER A 266 21.34 -9.70 -6.78
CA SER A 266 21.81 -10.38 -7.97
C SER A 266 22.00 -11.86 -7.67
N PHE A 267 21.60 -12.71 -8.62
CA PHE A 267 21.63 -14.15 -8.47
C PHE A 267 21.84 -14.82 -9.82
N GLN A 268 22.30 -16.06 -9.79
CA GLN A 268 22.41 -16.94 -10.94
C GLN A 268 21.40 -18.08 -10.80
N VAL A 269 20.66 -18.37 -11.87
CA VAL A 269 19.75 -19.53 -11.95
C VAL A 269 20.48 -20.68 -12.63
N PHE A 270 20.24 -21.91 -12.15
CA PHE A 270 20.70 -23.15 -12.76
C PHE A 270 19.58 -23.87 -13.51
#